data_AF-A0A084SEY7-F1
#
_entry.id   AF-A0A084SEY7-F1
#
_cell.length_a   1.000
_cell.length_b   1.000
_cell.length_c   1.000
_cell.angle_alpha   90.00
_cell.angle_beta   90.00
_cell.angle_gamma   90.00
#
_symmetry.space_group_name_H-M   'P 1'
#
loop_
_entity.id
_entity.type
_entity.pdbx_description
1 polymer ?
#
loop_
_entity_poly.entity_id
_entity_poly.type
_entity_poly.pdbx_seq_one_letter_code
_entity_poly.pdbx_strand_id
1 'polypeptide(L)'
;MRHLLFIAVMGSGLGLAGCGPAVVVEAEGDSKPPLSIGNAPVDIKSVSLSGDILELSLSYTGGCARHSFWLEWDGIFLTSSPVQVPIVLGHDARGDRCEALPSETRRFDLTPLKEAWRQGHQQTEGSMSIRIQGTPHSVLYTF
;
A
#
# COMPACT_ATOMS: atom_id res chain seq x y z
N MET A 1 -55.71 7.65 -24.85
CA MET A 1 -55.14 8.38 -26.00
C MET A 1 -53.89 9.08 -25.47
N ARG A 2 -52.66 8.71 -25.81
CA ARG A 2 -52.07 8.52 -27.13
C ARG A 2 -50.92 7.50 -27.00
N HIS A 3 -51.00 6.46 -27.80
CA HIS A 3 -49.92 5.50 -28.05
C HIS A 3 -48.68 6.21 -28.58
N LEU A 4 -47.50 5.75 -28.18
CA LEU A 4 -46.33 5.65 -29.06
C LEU A 4 -45.46 4.49 -28.54
N LEU A 5 -45.50 3.43 -29.34
CA LEU A 5 -44.68 2.23 -29.29
C LEU A 5 -43.32 2.59 -29.91
N PHE A 6 -42.20 2.22 -29.28
CA PHE A 6 -40.92 2.09 -29.98
C PHE A 6 -40.27 0.74 -29.65
N ILE A 7 -39.68 0.21 -30.70
CA ILE A 7 -39.32 -1.19 -30.94
C ILE A 7 -37.98 -1.54 -30.28
N ALA A 8 -37.87 -2.84 -29.98
CA ALA A 8 -36.76 -3.53 -29.35
C ALA A 8 -35.40 -3.38 -30.05
N VAL A 9 -34.33 -3.45 -29.24
CA VAL A 9 -33.09 -4.10 -29.65
C VAL A 9 -32.69 -5.07 -28.54
N MET A 10 -32.69 -6.36 -28.86
CA MET A 10 -31.96 -7.37 -28.11
C MET A 10 -30.46 -7.13 -28.32
N GLY A 11 -29.74 -6.89 -27.24
CA GLY A 11 -28.29 -7.00 -27.19
C GLY A 11 -27.92 -8.08 -26.19
N SER A 12 -27.71 -9.31 -26.69
CA SER A 12 -26.97 -10.33 -25.95
C SER A 12 -25.52 -9.89 -25.86
N GLY A 13 -25.02 -9.78 -24.63
CA GLY A 13 -23.63 -9.46 -24.34
C GLY A 13 -23.28 -9.95 -22.94
N LEU A 14 -23.06 -11.25 -22.84
CA LEU A 14 -22.36 -11.88 -21.73
C LEU A 14 -20.92 -11.35 -21.73
N GLY A 15 -20.45 -10.82 -20.61
CA GLY A 15 -19.06 -10.37 -20.50
C GLY A 15 -18.81 -9.60 -19.22
N LEU A 16 -18.57 -10.34 -18.13
CA LEU A 16 -17.87 -9.81 -16.97
C LEU A 16 -16.46 -9.39 -17.41
N ALA A 17 -16.30 -8.16 -17.86
CA ALA A 17 -15.02 -7.48 -17.87
C ALA A 17 -14.97 -6.62 -16.62
N GLY A 18 -14.63 -7.25 -15.50
CA GLY A 18 -14.20 -6.55 -14.31
C GLY A 18 -12.91 -5.81 -14.62
N CYS A 19 -13.02 -4.61 -15.18
CA CYS A 19 -12.01 -3.58 -15.00
C CYS A 19 -12.24 -3.00 -13.61
N GLY A 20 -11.84 -3.76 -12.58
CA GLY A 20 -11.42 -3.09 -11.36
C GLY A 20 -10.35 -2.09 -11.77
N PRO A 21 -10.38 -0.84 -11.30
CA PRO A 21 -9.30 0.08 -11.58
C PRO A 21 -8.01 -0.61 -11.13
N ALA A 22 -7.05 -0.76 -12.06
CA ALA A 22 -5.68 -0.94 -11.65
C ALA A 22 -5.36 0.30 -10.81
N VAL A 23 -5.39 0.15 -9.49
CA VAL A 23 -5.02 1.24 -8.59
C VAL A 23 -3.50 1.32 -8.65
N VAL A 24 -2.99 1.99 -9.68
CA VAL A 24 -1.62 2.49 -9.66
C VAL A 24 -1.66 3.71 -8.76
N VAL A 25 -1.48 3.48 -7.45
CA VAL A 25 -1.26 4.58 -6.51
C VAL A 25 0.16 5.07 -6.75
N GLU A 26 0.33 6.03 -7.65
CA GLU A 26 1.51 6.90 -7.61
C GLU A 26 1.33 7.91 -6.48
N ALA A 27 1.30 7.42 -5.24
CA ALA A 27 1.95 8.18 -4.19
C ALA A 27 3.43 8.05 -4.51
N GLU A 28 4.17 9.15 -4.60
CA GLU A 28 5.61 9.17 -4.91
C GLU A 28 6.37 8.20 -3.98
N GLY A 29 6.49 6.97 -4.45
CA GLY A 29 6.85 5.79 -3.70
C GLY A 29 7.10 4.74 -4.76
N ASP A 30 8.38 4.52 -5.04
CA ASP A 30 8.82 3.64 -6.11
C ASP A 30 8.06 2.31 -6.06
N SER A 31 7.24 2.05 -7.08
CA SER A 31 6.56 0.77 -7.22
C SER A 31 7.57 -0.37 -7.13
N LYS A 32 7.17 -1.48 -6.49
CA LYS A 32 8.02 -2.68 -6.39
C LYS A 32 8.57 -3.01 -7.78
N PRO A 33 9.90 -2.98 -7.99
CA PRO A 33 10.46 -3.32 -9.28
C PRO A 33 10.08 -4.76 -9.65
N PRO A 34 9.65 -5.05 -10.90
CA PRO A 34 9.08 -6.35 -11.28
C PRO A 34 9.96 -7.60 -11.03
N LEU A 35 11.26 -7.41 -10.78
CA LEU A 35 12.24 -8.48 -10.56
C LEU A 35 13.03 -8.31 -9.26
N SER A 36 12.58 -7.44 -8.34
CA SER A 36 13.29 -7.17 -7.10
C SER A 36 12.67 -7.90 -5.91
N ILE A 37 13.53 -8.47 -5.07
CA ILE A 37 13.17 -9.14 -3.82
C ILE A 37 13.13 -8.17 -2.63
N GLY A 38 13.59 -6.93 -2.78
CA GLY A 38 13.39 -5.87 -1.78
C GLY A 38 14.03 -6.09 -0.41
N ASN A 39 15.13 -6.82 -0.33
CA ASN A 39 15.75 -7.23 0.94
C ASN A 39 17.02 -6.45 1.30
N ALA A 40 17.31 -5.32 0.63
CA ALA A 40 18.48 -4.53 0.97
C ALA A 40 18.32 -3.95 2.39
N PRO A 41 19.38 -3.95 3.23
CA PRO A 41 19.28 -3.45 4.60
C PRO A 41 18.79 -2.00 4.66
N VAL A 42 17.85 -1.73 5.55
CA VAL A 42 17.34 -0.40 5.86
C VAL A 42 16.95 -0.34 7.33
N ASP A 43 17.30 0.76 7.97
CA ASP A 43 16.89 1.09 9.32
C ASP A 43 15.68 2.02 9.28
N ILE A 44 14.60 1.64 9.97
CA ILE A 44 13.46 2.53 10.22
C ILE A 44 13.72 3.28 11.53
N LYS A 45 14.00 4.58 11.44
CA LYS A 45 14.31 5.45 12.58
C LYS A 45 13.06 5.95 13.29
N SER A 46 11.99 6.23 12.54
CA SER A 46 10.70 6.60 13.11
C SER A 46 9.56 6.25 12.18
N VAL A 47 8.37 6.14 12.77
CA VAL A 47 7.11 5.88 12.09
C VAL A 47 6.09 6.89 12.61
N SER A 48 5.42 7.58 11.71
CA SER A 48 4.30 8.47 12.04
C SER A 48 3.18 8.32 11.01
N LEU A 49 1.97 8.68 11.40
CA LEU A 49 0.78 8.59 10.56
C LEU A 49 0.01 9.90 10.64
N SER A 50 -0.36 10.44 9.48
CA SER A 50 -1.17 11.66 9.36
C SER A 50 -2.25 11.43 8.30
N GLY A 51 -3.51 11.32 8.75
CA GLY A 51 -4.61 10.89 7.88
C GLY A 51 -4.33 9.50 7.31
N ASP A 52 -4.34 9.39 5.98
CA ASP A 52 -4.07 8.15 5.25
C ASP A 52 -2.58 7.99 4.88
N ILE A 53 -1.70 8.91 5.29
CA ILE A 53 -0.29 8.90 4.89
C ILE A 53 0.59 8.39 6.03
N LEU A 54 1.22 7.25 5.80
CA LEU A 54 2.27 6.69 6.66
C LEU A 54 3.61 7.32 6.27
N GLU A 55 4.29 7.92 7.23
CA GLU A 55 5.60 8.51 7.05
C GLU A 55 6.66 7.70 7.81
N LEU A 56 7.71 7.27 7.09
CA LEU A 56 8.85 6.55 7.64
C LEU A 56 10.11 7.41 7.50
N SER A 57 10.83 7.60 8.60
CA SER A 57 12.21 8.09 8.56
C SER A 57 13.14 6.90 8.41
N LEU A 58 13.93 6.88 7.34
CA LEU A 58 14.78 5.76 6.95
C LEU A 58 16.25 6.16 6.96
N SER A 59 17.12 5.20 7.23
CA SER A 59 18.55 5.31 6.94
C SER A 59 19.07 3.98 6.39
N TYR A 60 19.98 4.03 5.44
CA TYR A 60 20.49 2.85 4.74
C TYR A 60 21.88 3.14 4.17
N THR A 61 22.62 2.10 3.80
CA THR A 61 23.93 2.23 3.14
C THR A 61 23.74 2.33 1.62
N GLY A 62 24.53 3.17 0.96
CA GLY A 62 24.44 3.46 -0.48
C GLY A 62 24.18 4.94 -0.75
N GLY A 63 23.40 5.25 -1.79
CA GLY A 63 22.98 6.61 -2.15
C GLY A 63 23.69 7.23 -3.35
N CYS A 64 24.55 6.46 -4.02
CA CYS A 64 25.13 6.82 -5.31
C CYS A 64 24.24 6.39 -6.49
N ALA A 65 23.43 5.35 -6.30
CA ALA A 65 22.40 4.93 -7.21
C ALA A 65 21.01 5.33 -6.70
N ARG A 66 19.99 5.14 -7.52
CA ARG A 66 18.60 5.27 -7.06
C ARG A 66 18.20 4.03 -6.26
N HIS A 67 17.66 4.27 -5.08
CA HIS A 67 17.06 3.25 -4.22
C HIS A 67 15.53 3.28 -4.34
N SER A 68 14.90 2.12 -4.31
CA SER A 68 13.44 1.98 -4.37
C SER A 68 12.89 1.40 -3.07
N PHE A 69 11.73 1.91 -2.64
CA PHE A 69 11.08 1.55 -1.39
C PHE A 69 9.58 1.37 -1.60
N TRP A 70 9.00 0.30 -1.05
CA TRP A 70 7.58 0.01 -1.13
C TRP A 70 7.10 -0.74 0.10
N LEU A 71 5.78 -0.81 0.30
CA LEU A 71 5.18 -1.62 1.35
C LEU A 71 4.60 -2.91 0.75
N GLU A 72 4.81 -4.03 1.43
CA GLU A 72 4.20 -5.31 1.12
C GLU A 72 3.26 -5.72 2.25
N TRP A 73 2.06 -6.13 1.86
CA TRP A 73 1.06 -6.74 2.73
C TRP A 73 0.62 -8.05 2.08
N ASP A 74 0.41 -9.08 2.90
CA ASP A 74 0.04 -10.43 2.46
C ASP A 74 -1.46 -10.62 2.20
N GLY A 75 -2.26 -9.56 2.39
CA GLY A 75 -3.70 -9.60 2.21
C GLY A 75 -4.47 -10.09 3.44
N ILE A 76 -3.79 -10.34 4.57
CA ILE A 76 -4.39 -10.92 5.78
C ILE A 76 -4.57 -9.86 6.86
N PHE A 77 -5.77 -9.84 7.44
CA PHE A 77 -6.06 -9.16 8.71
C PHE A 77 -6.00 -10.19 9.84
N LEU A 78 -5.12 -9.99 10.82
CA LEU A 78 -4.99 -10.91 11.95
C LEU A 78 -6.14 -10.72 12.96
N THR A 79 -6.57 -11.82 13.56
CA THR A 79 -7.67 -11.84 14.54
C THR A 79 -7.26 -11.18 15.86
N SER A 80 -7.54 -9.88 15.98
CA SER A 80 -7.42 -9.09 17.21
C SER A 80 -8.37 -7.88 17.18
N SER A 81 -8.43 -7.11 18.26
CA SER A 81 -9.19 -5.85 18.32
C SER A 81 -8.30 -4.71 18.84
N PRO A 82 -7.91 -3.72 18.00
CA PRO A 82 -8.14 -3.65 16.56
C PRO A 82 -7.44 -4.79 15.81
N VAL A 83 -7.83 -5.05 14.56
CA VAL A 83 -7.14 -6.05 13.73
C VAL A 83 -5.68 -5.65 13.55
N GLN A 84 -4.77 -6.62 13.57
CA GLN A 84 -3.36 -6.37 13.31
C GLN A 84 -3.06 -6.60 11.83
N VAL A 85 -2.27 -5.70 11.25
CA VAL A 85 -1.84 -5.74 9.84
C VAL A 85 -0.32 -5.78 9.79
N PRO A 86 0.29 -6.95 9.57
CA PRO A 86 1.71 -7.06 9.30
C PRO A 86 2.04 -6.45 7.93
N ILE A 87 3.00 -5.54 7.89
CA ILE A 87 3.51 -4.91 6.67
C ILE A 87 5.03 -5.04 6.65
N VAL A 88 5.59 -5.33 5.49
CA VAL A 88 7.04 -5.35 5.26
C VAL A 88 7.44 -4.14 4.42
N LEU A 89 8.51 -3.44 4.81
CA LEU A 89 9.15 -2.43 3.96
C LEU A 89 10.12 -3.14 3.02
N GLY A 90 9.84 -3.12 1.73
CA GLY A 90 10.77 -3.54 0.70
C GLY A 90 11.78 -2.43 0.39
N HIS A 91 13.03 -2.81 0.18
CA HIS A 91 14.12 -1.92 -0.20
C HIS A 91 15.02 -2.55 -1.26
N ASP A 92 15.20 -1.86 -2.39
CA ASP A 92 16.12 -2.24 -3.47
C ASP A 92 17.21 -1.18 -3.68
N ALA A 93 18.45 -1.56 -3.34
CA ALA A 93 19.63 -0.73 -3.53
C ALA A 93 20.24 -0.82 -4.95
N ARG A 94 19.71 -1.67 -5.83
CA ARG A 94 20.18 -1.87 -7.23
C ARG A 94 21.68 -2.17 -7.35
N GLY A 95 22.23 -2.85 -6.35
CA GLY A 95 23.65 -3.18 -6.29
C GLY A 95 24.57 -2.00 -5.93
N ASP A 96 24.04 -0.91 -5.37
CA ASP A 96 24.85 0.19 -4.86
C ASP A 96 25.79 -0.28 -3.76
N ARG A 97 27.09 -0.07 -3.97
CA ARG A 97 28.17 -0.44 -3.05
C ARG A 97 28.80 0.75 -2.35
N CYS A 98 28.26 1.95 -2.56
CA CYS A 98 28.75 3.14 -1.87
C CYS A 98 28.55 3.01 -0.36
N GLU A 99 29.51 3.54 0.40
CA GLU A 99 29.51 3.51 1.87
C GLU A 99 28.88 4.76 2.49
N ALA A 100 28.19 5.57 1.68
CA ALA A 100 27.41 6.68 2.21
C ALA A 100 26.23 6.14 3.05
N LEU A 101 25.76 6.99 3.97
CA LEU A 101 24.68 6.65 4.91
C LEU A 101 23.57 7.72 4.83
N PRO A 102 22.77 7.74 3.74
CA PRO A 102 21.65 8.66 3.65
C PRO A 102 20.66 8.51 4.80
N SER A 103 19.97 9.61 5.09
CA SER A 103 18.78 9.64 5.94
C SER A 103 17.71 10.42 5.21
N GLU A 104 16.54 9.83 5.06
CA GLU A 104 15.44 10.46 4.33
C GLU A 104 14.08 10.02 4.82
N THR A 105 13.07 10.80 4.44
CA THR A 105 11.68 10.52 4.78
C THR A 105 10.97 9.96 3.56
N ARG A 106 10.19 8.89 3.75
CA ARG A 106 9.32 8.29 2.74
C ARG A 106 7.87 8.31 3.20
N ARG A 107 6.96 8.53 2.25
CA ARG A 107 5.52 8.64 2.50
C ARG A 107 4.79 7.60 1.68
N PHE A 108 3.86 6.91 2.31
CA PHE A 108 3.07 5.84 1.70
C PHE A 108 1.59 6.09 1.94
N ASP A 109 0.78 5.99 0.89
CA ASP A 109 -0.67 6.09 0.98
C ASP A 109 -1.28 4.75 1.43
N LEU A 110 -1.96 4.76 2.58
CA LEU A 110 -2.64 3.61 3.16
C LEU A 110 -4.11 3.48 2.71
N THR A 111 -4.60 4.37 1.86
CA THR A 111 -5.98 4.31 1.32
C THR A 111 -6.33 2.93 0.75
N PRO A 112 -5.49 2.25 -0.04
CA PRO A 112 -5.80 0.90 -0.52
C PRO A 112 -6.03 -0.11 0.60
N LEU A 113 -5.24 -0.02 1.68
CA LEU A 113 -5.38 -0.91 2.84
C LEU A 113 -6.68 -0.62 3.61
N LYS A 114 -7.02 0.66 3.79
CA LYS A 114 -8.31 1.09 4.34
C LYS A 114 -9.48 0.54 3.53
N GLU A 115 -9.44 0.65 2.21
CA GLU A 115 -10.52 0.13 1.35
C GLU A 115 -10.63 -1.39 1.42
N ALA A 116 -9.51 -2.11 1.47
CA ALA A 116 -9.52 -3.56 1.69
C ALA A 116 -10.16 -3.93 3.03
N TRP A 117 -9.89 -3.17 4.10
CA TRP A 117 -10.53 -3.36 5.39
C TRP A 117 -12.04 -3.14 5.32
N ARG A 118 -12.48 -2.03 4.71
CA ARG A 118 -13.91 -1.67 4.55
C ARG A 118 -14.67 -2.76 3.80
N GLN A 119 -14.09 -3.28 2.72
CA GLN A 119 -14.68 -4.37 1.95
C GLN A 119 -14.78 -5.66 2.77
N GLY A 120 -13.72 -6.03 3.50
CA GLY A 120 -13.69 -7.24 4.32
C GLY A 120 -14.63 -7.20 5.52
N HIS A 121 -14.87 -6.02 6.11
CA HIS A 121 -15.65 -5.86 7.34
C HIS A 121 -17.05 -5.26 7.13
N GLN A 122 -17.36 -4.78 5.91
CA GLN A 122 -18.63 -4.14 5.56
C GLN A 122 -18.95 -2.92 6.44
N GLN A 123 -17.90 -2.16 6.78
CA GLN A 123 -17.97 -0.96 7.62
C GLN A 123 -17.26 0.20 6.93
N THR A 124 -17.66 1.44 7.23
CA THR A 124 -17.03 2.65 6.67
C THR A 124 -15.97 3.24 7.59
N GLU A 125 -16.11 3.04 8.90
CA GLU A 125 -15.20 3.53 9.93
C GLU A 125 -14.60 2.34 10.69
N GLY A 126 -13.38 2.49 11.18
CA GLY A 126 -12.66 1.41 11.83
C GLY A 126 -11.30 1.81 12.35
N SER A 127 -10.61 0.82 12.92
CA SER A 127 -9.21 0.98 13.27
C SER A 127 -8.39 -0.29 13.02
N MET A 128 -7.13 -0.10 12.64
CA MET A 128 -6.15 -1.14 12.41
C MET A 128 -4.86 -0.84 13.19
N SER A 129 -4.26 -1.88 13.75
CA SER A 129 -2.90 -1.80 14.30
C SER A 129 -1.91 -2.22 13.20
N ILE A 130 -1.25 -1.23 12.59
CA ILE A 130 -0.25 -1.44 11.54
C ILE A 130 1.07 -1.83 12.18
N ARG A 131 1.54 -3.05 11.93
CA ARG A 131 2.82 -3.56 12.41
C ARG A 131 3.82 -3.61 11.26
N ILE A 132 4.79 -2.72 11.29
CA ILE A 132 5.87 -2.73 10.30
C ILE A 132 6.97 -3.68 10.79
N GLN A 133 7.36 -4.64 9.97
CA GLN A 133 8.43 -5.56 10.31
C GLN A 133 9.75 -4.79 10.52
N GLY A 134 10.47 -5.12 11.59
CA GLY A 134 11.71 -4.42 11.96
C GLY A 134 11.50 -3.23 12.90
N THR A 135 10.26 -2.86 13.23
CA THR A 135 9.96 -1.86 14.28
C THR A 135 9.41 -2.53 15.54
N PRO A 136 9.77 -2.04 16.75
CA PRO A 136 9.25 -2.61 17.99
C PRO A 136 7.79 -2.22 18.23
N HIS A 137 7.32 -1.12 17.64
CA HIS A 137 6.00 -0.55 17.88
C HIS A 137 5.12 -0.62 16.63
N SER A 138 3.82 -0.78 16.84
CA SER A 138 2.77 -0.62 15.83
C SER A 138 2.21 0.80 15.84
N VAL A 139 1.61 1.22 14.73
CA VAL A 139 0.85 2.48 14.65
C VAL A 139 -0.64 2.19 14.58
N LEU A 140 -1.43 2.91 15.36
CA LEU A 140 -2.89 2.85 15.29
C LEU A 140 -3.36 3.73 14.13
N TYR A 141 -4.06 3.14 13.17
CA TYR A 141 -4.68 3.83 12.04
C TYR A 141 -6.19 3.77 12.19
N THR A 142 -6.82 4.93 12.36
CA THR A 142 -8.28 5.09 12.52
C THR A 142 -8.81 5.93 11.37
N PHE A 143 -9.96 5.54 10.82
CA PHE A 143 -10.60 6.14 9.64
C PHE A 143 -12.11 5.87 9.63
#